data_AF-A0A8H5HIL1-F1
#
_entry.id   AF-A0A8H5HIL1-F1
#
_cell.length_a   1.000
_cell.length_b   1.000
_cell.length_c   1.000
_cell.angle_alpha   90.00
_cell.angle_beta   90.00
_cell.angle_gamma   90.00
#
_symmetry.space_group_name_H-M   'P 1'
#
loop_
_entity.id
_entity.type
_entity.pdbx_description
1 polymer ?
#
loop_
_entity_poly.entity_id
_entity_poly.type
_entity_poly.pdbx_seq_one_letter_code
_entity_poly.pdbx_strand_id
1 'polypeptide(L)'
;MAQSQTWQELVAEKKLRQQASIPKEWILTNLPSQSELNITEFPEACGLLSAKDIEITNTHVGGLLEKLASAQWSSMEVTTAFSKRAIIAHQLTNCLTEIFIDRALARASELDAHLKATGKVVGPLHGLPISLKDQISLKGIESTMGYVSWIGKYAERNAVLVDALEALGAVLYVKTNIPQTLMWPETFNHVFGRTVNPYNRSLTSGGSSGGEGALMALKGAPIGVGSDIGGSIRIPSAFCGTYGFRPSTGRVPYAGSVNSLEGQDSLPSVLGPLSNSIGGIKSFIQGVFSQSTWLRDPNVIRKKWDEDEYRLVEHGSGKKLCFAIIWNDGQVVPHPPIIRGLEIAKKALLAAGHKVIDWKPLNHTKINGTATAIFGAGSAMDFSTVIAETKEPYISSMALDQEDFFDEQPVTAAEISAYELWQVHKRKRDLRQEYLEYWLATASETGTGRPVDALISPVAAYTATPHGKNHSAHYTMIFNTLDYPALVIPVSKVDQVLDQKKPVHEFLSKEDQANYELYEPGSFKDAPISIQVVGRTHEDEAVIAMAEIVDAALKAQRSGLKHAL
;
A
#
# COMPACT_ATOMS: atom_id res chain seq x y z
N MET A 1 -29.22 -3.58 36.07
CA MET A 1 -28.56 -2.89 34.94
C MET A 1 -27.22 -3.58 34.76
N ALA A 2 -27.01 -4.27 33.63
CA ALA A 2 -25.70 -4.84 33.35
C ALA A 2 -24.69 -3.69 33.23
N GLN A 3 -23.56 -3.80 33.93
CA GLN A 3 -22.50 -2.80 33.86
C GLN A 3 -21.97 -2.80 32.42
N SER A 4 -22.01 -1.66 31.74
CA SER A 4 -21.46 -1.53 30.38
C SER A 4 -19.99 -1.91 30.41
N GLN A 5 -19.56 -2.83 29.55
CA GLN A 5 -18.14 -3.14 29.39
C GLN A 5 -17.38 -1.85 29.05
N THR A 6 -16.19 -1.71 29.65
CA THR A 6 -15.22 -0.67 29.33
C THR A 6 -14.60 -0.95 27.95
N TRP A 7 -14.06 0.09 27.29
CA TRP A 7 -13.40 -0.09 26.00
C TRP A 7 -12.19 -1.05 26.12
N GLN A 8 -11.48 -1.03 27.25
CA GLN A 8 -10.37 -1.94 27.53
C GLN A 8 -10.82 -3.40 27.61
N GLU A 9 -11.96 -3.67 28.21
CA GLU A 9 -12.54 -5.03 28.28
C GLU A 9 -12.93 -5.53 26.88
N LEU A 10 -13.53 -4.68 26.04
CA LEU A 10 -13.84 -5.01 24.65
C LEU A 10 -12.58 -5.33 23.83
N VAL A 11 -11.53 -4.52 23.97
CA VAL A 11 -10.24 -4.75 23.33
C VAL A 11 -9.60 -6.04 23.82
N ALA A 12 -9.60 -6.30 25.13
CA ALA A 12 -9.04 -7.52 25.70
C ALA A 12 -9.76 -8.76 25.16
N GLU A 13 -11.09 -8.75 25.10
CA GLU A 13 -11.88 -9.81 24.49
C GLU A 13 -11.53 -10.01 23.01
N LYS A 14 -11.44 -8.93 22.22
CA LYS A 14 -11.09 -9.01 20.80
C LYS A 14 -9.70 -9.61 20.58
N LYS A 15 -8.70 -9.19 21.36
CA LYS A 15 -7.34 -9.74 21.31
C LYS A 15 -7.32 -11.22 21.68
N LEU A 16 -8.11 -11.65 22.67
CA LEU A 16 -8.25 -13.07 22.99
C LEU A 16 -8.87 -13.87 21.83
N ARG A 17 -9.90 -13.34 21.15
CA ARG A 17 -10.49 -13.97 19.96
C ARG A 17 -9.49 -14.07 18.80
N GLN A 18 -8.70 -13.03 18.55
CA GLN A 18 -7.62 -13.06 17.57
C GLN A 18 -6.57 -14.11 17.94
N GLN A 19 -6.06 -14.12 19.17
CA GLN A 19 -5.06 -15.09 19.59
C GLN A 19 -5.58 -16.53 19.51
N ALA A 20 -6.85 -16.77 19.84
CA ALA A 20 -7.49 -18.08 19.75
C ALA A 20 -7.64 -18.60 18.32
N SER A 21 -7.60 -17.71 17.31
CA SER A 21 -7.65 -18.08 15.89
C SER A 21 -6.31 -18.55 15.32
N ILE A 22 -5.22 -18.45 16.09
CA ILE A 22 -3.89 -18.94 15.69
C ILE A 22 -3.79 -20.44 15.96
N PRO A 23 -3.50 -21.28 14.94
CA PRO A 23 -3.26 -22.71 15.15
C PRO A 23 -2.08 -22.95 16.08
N LYS A 24 -2.27 -23.83 17.08
CA LYS A 24 -1.31 -24.04 18.18
C LYS A 24 0.05 -24.52 17.68
N GLU A 25 0.05 -25.33 16.63
CA GLU A 25 1.24 -25.85 15.96
C GLU A 25 2.05 -24.80 15.20
N TRP A 26 1.49 -23.61 14.96
CA TRP A 26 2.16 -22.51 14.24
C TRP A 26 2.60 -21.38 15.19
N ILE A 27 2.43 -21.57 16.50
CA ILE A 27 2.92 -20.63 17.51
C ILE A 27 4.44 -20.75 17.61
N LEU A 28 5.14 -19.62 17.51
CA LEU A 28 6.58 -19.53 17.66
C LEU A 28 6.98 -19.83 19.11
N THR A 29 7.91 -20.76 19.29
CA THR A 29 8.47 -21.08 20.62
C THR A 29 9.59 -20.13 21.03
N ASN A 30 10.29 -19.55 20.04
CA ASN A 30 11.36 -18.58 20.25
C ASN A 30 11.09 -17.37 19.36
N LEU A 31 10.95 -16.19 19.96
CA LEU A 31 10.86 -14.92 19.25
C LEU A 31 12.26 -14.32 19.06
N PRO A 32 12.50 -13.55 17.98
CA PRO A 32 13.77 -12.86 17.79
C PRO A 32 14.01 -11.87 18.93
N SER A 33 15.26 -11.83 19.41
CA SER A 33 15.66 -10.97 20.52
C SER A 33 15.34 -9.49 20.24
N GLN A 34 15.15 -8.65 21.25
CA GLN A 34 14.80 -7.24 21.04
C GLN A 34 15.85 -6.46 20.20
N SER A 35 17.13 -6.85 20.28
CA SER A 35 18.23 -6.26 19.50
C SER A 35 18.27 -6.70 18.03
N GLU A 36 17.57 -7.78 17.68
CA GLU A 36 17.45 -8.25 16.29
C GLU A 36 16.42 -7.41 15.55
N LEU A 37 16.87 -6.32 14.92
CA LEU A 37 15.99 -5.36 14.25
C LEU A 37 15.45 -5.88 12.91
N ASN A 38 16.28 -6.56 12.13
CA ASN A 38 15.88 -7.08 10.83
C ASN A 38 15.45 -8.55 10.98
N ILE A 39 14.20 -8.83 10.62
CA ILE A 39 13.56 -10.14 10.77
C ILE A 39 13.11 -10.74 9.43
N THR A 40 13.60 -10.23 8.29
CA THR A 40 13.14 -10.68 6.96
C THR A 40 13.44 -12.16 6.68
N GLU A 41 14.53 -12.68 7.24
CA GLU A 41 14.95 -14.07 7.08
C GLU A 41 14.36 -15.01 8.15
N PHE A 42 13.79 -14.43 9.23
CA PHE A 42 13.31 -15.21 10.37
C PHE A 42 12.26 -16.27 10.01
N PRO A 43 11.26 -16.00 9.12
CA PRO A 43 10.24 -16.99 8.80
C PRO A 43 10.78 -18.31 8.24
N GLU A 44 11.90 -18.25 7.49
CA GLU A 44 12.52 -19.45 6.91
C GLU A 44 13.43 -20.16 7.93
N ALA A 45 13.97 -19.42 8.90
CA ALA A 45 14.87 -19.94 9.93
C ALA A 45 14.15 -20.50 11.17
N CYS A 46 12.87 -20.17 11.39
CA CYS A 46 12.18 -20.49 12.65
C CYS A 46 11.75 -21.96 12.80
N GLY A 47 11.92 -22.79 11.76
CA GLY A 47 11.65 -24.23 11.80
C GLY A 47 10.19 -24.65 11.64
N LEU A 48 9.26 -23.71 11.41
CA LEU A 48 7.82 -24.01 11.22
C LEU A 48 7.42 -24.22 9.74
N LEU A 49 8.25 -23.77 8.80
CA LEU A 49 8.02 -23.95 7.37
C LEU A 49 8.80 -25.18 6.86
N SER A 50 8.12 -26.08 6.17
CA SER A 50 8.77 -27.15 5.42
C SER A 50 9.50 -26.59 4.19
N ALA A 51 10.41 -27.37 3.60
CA ALA A 51 11.08 -26.98 2.35
C ALA A 51 10.07 -26.64 1.23
N LYS A 52 8.94 -27.35 1.16
CA LYS A 52 7.87 -27.07 0.21
C LYS A 52 7.12 -25.78 0.54
N ASP A 53 6.85 -25.50 1.81
CA ASP A 53 6.21 -24.23 2.22
C ASP A 53 7.11 -23.03 1.82
N ILE A 54 8.43 -23.17 2.01
CA ILE A 54 9.43 -22.16 1.61
C ILE A 54 9.44 -21.99 0.09
N GLU A 55 9.48 -23.09 -0.68
CA GLU A 55 9.45 -23.05 -2.14
C GLU A 55 8.19 -22.34 -2.67
N ILE A 56 7.02 -22.70 -2.14
CA ILE A 56 5.74 -22.09 -2.52
C ILE A 56 5.76 -20.60 -2.23
N THR A 57 6.06 -20.20 -0.99
CA THR A 57 5.97 -18.80 -0.57
C THR A 57 7.06 -17.91 -1.15
N ASN A 58 8.14 -18.49 -1.67
CA ASN A 58 9.18 -17.78 -2.43
C ASN A 58 8.91 -17.73 -3.95
N THR A 59 7.92 -18.45 -4.45
CA THR A 59 7.53 -18.42 -5.86
C THR A 59 6.74 -17.14 -6.16
N HIS A 60 7.12 -16.43 -7.22
CA HIS A 60 6.42 -15.22 -7.67
C HIS A 60 5.01 -15.57 -8.20
N VAL A 61 4.11 -14.58 -8.22
CA VAL A 61 2.69 -14.78 -8.54
C VAL A 61 2.45 -15.51 -9.86
N GLY A 62 3.17 -15.17 -10.93
CA GLY A 62 3.05 -15.85 -12.23
C GLY A 62 3.29 -17.36 -12.13
N GLY A 63 4.40 -17.76 -11.50
CA GLY A 63 4.71 -19.17 -11.27
C GLY A 63 3.72 -19.87 -10.33
N LEU A 64 3.18 -19.18 -9.32
CA LEU A 64 2.12 -19.73 -8.46
C LEU A 64 0.87 -20.05 -9.27
N LEU A 65 0.40 -19.10 -10.09
CA LEU A 65 -0.79 -19.26 -10.91
C LEU A 65 -0.63 -20.38 -11.95
N GLU A 66 0.54 -20.50 -12.57
CA GLU A 66 0.85 -21.60 -13.50
C GLU A 66 0.79 -22.97 -12.81
N LYS A 67 1.38 -23.09 -11.63
CA LYS A 67 1.42 -24.35 -10.86
C LYS A 67 0.06 -24.74 -10.30
N LEU A 68 -0.75 -23.75 -9.90
CA LEU A 68 -2.14 -23.95 -9.48
C LEU A 68 -3.01 -24.39 -10.67
N ALA A 69 -2.92 -23.69 -11.81
CA ALA A 69 -3.73 -23.99 -12.99
C ALA A 69 -3.42 -25.36 -13.61
N SER A 70 -2.17 -25.82 -13.51
CA SER A 70 -1.74 -27.14 -13.97
C SER A 70 -1.94 -28.26 -12.94
N ALA A 71 -2.47 -27.95 -11.75
CA ALA A 71 -2.57 -28.85 -10.60
C ALA A 71 -1.21 -29.47 -10.17
N GLN A 72 -0.07 -28.85 -10.52
CA GLN A 72 1.23 -29.25 -10.00
C GLN A 72 1.28 -29.03 -8.48
N TRP A 73 0.70 -27.93 -8.01
CA TRP A 73 0.39 -27.69 -6.60
C TRP A 73 -1.11 -27.50 -6.45
N SER A 74 -1.65 -28.06 -5.37
CA SER A 74 -3.04 -27.83 -5.01
C SER A 74 -3.22 -26.47 -4.33
N SER A 75 -4.42 -25.90 -4.47
CA SER A 75 -4.85 -24.70 -3.74
C SER A 75 -4.72 -24.91 -2.23
N MET A 76 -4.99 -26.13 -1.74
CA MET A 76 -4.82 -26.51 -0.33
C MET A 76 -3.38 -26.36 0.15
N GLU A 77 -2.42 -26.90 -0.61
CA GLU A 77 -0.99 -26.79 -0.29
C GLU A 77 -0.51 -25.34 -0.31
N VAL A 78 -0.90 -24.59 -1.34
CA VAL A 78 -0.51 -23.18 -1.47
C VAL A 78 -1.11 -22.33 -0.35
N THR A 79 -2.40 -22.51 -0.05
CA THR A 79 -3.08 -21.78 1.02
C THR A 79 -2.49 -22.10 2.37
N THR A 80 -2.17 -23.37 2.64
CA THR A 80 -1.55 -23.79 3.91
C THR A 80 -0.16 -23.17 4.08
N ALA A 81 0.67 -23.19 3.03
CA ALA A 81 2.02 -22.62 3.07
C ALA A 81 1.99 -21.10 3.38
N PHE A 82 1.12 -20.35 2.70
CA PHE A 82 0.95 -18.91 2.97
C PHE A 82 0.31 -18.65 4.34
N SER A 83 -0.63 -19.49 4.79
CA SER A 83 -1.25 -19.35 6.12
C SER A 83 -0.21 -19.50 7.23
N LYS A 84 0.66 -20.51 7.16
CA LYS A 84 1.78 -20.68 8.11
C LYS A 84 2.68 -19.45 8.14
N ARG A 85 3.11 -18.98 6.96
CA ARG A 85 4.03 -17.83 6.85
C ARG A 85 3.37 -16.53 7.31
N ALA A 86 2.08 -16.34 7.07
CA ALA A 86 1.31 -15.20 7.59
C ALA A 86 1.19 -15.22 9.13
N ILE A 87 0.97 -16.40 9.74
CA ILE A 87 0.94 -16.55 11.19
C ILE A 87 2.30 -16.27 11.83
N ILE A 88 3.39 -16.72 11.19
CA ILE A 88 4.75 -16.36 11.62
C ILE A 88 4.94 -14.83 11.52
N ALA A 89 4.59 -14.24 10.38
CA ALA A 89 4.69 -12.79 10.18
C ALA A 89 3.89 -12.00 11.22
N HIS A 90 2.69 -12.45 11.58
CA HIS A 90 1.84 -11.83 12.58
C HIS A 90 2.49 -11.82 13.96
N GLN A 91 3.07 -12.94 14.39
CA GLN A 91 3.75 -13.01 15.69
C GLN A 91 5.01 -12.15 15.76
N LEU A 92 5.62 -11.84 14.61
CA LEU A 92 6.81 -11.00 14.51
C LEU A 92 6.51 -9.50 14.40
N THR A 93 5.37 -9.14 13.80
CA THR A 93 5.10 -7.76 13.36
C THR A 93 3.75 -7.22 13.79
N ASN A 94 2.86 -8.07 14.30
CA ASN A 94 1.47 -7.74 14.62
C ASN A 94 0.71 -7.14 13.41
N CYS A 95 0.79 -7.81 12.25
CA CYS A 95 0.25 -7.31 10.98
C CYS A 95 -1.19 -7.75 10.64
N LEU A 96 -1.80 -8.65 11.42
CA LEU A 96 -3.13 -9.22 11.13
C LEU A 96 -4.19 -8.70 12.11
N THR A 97 -5.45 -8.62 11.66
CA THR A 97 -6.63 -8.30 12.47
C THR A 97 -7.51 -9.54 12.62
N GLU A 98 -8.00 -10.06 11.49
CA GLU A 98 -8.81 -11.28 11.42
C GLU A 98 -8.03 -12.42 10.77
N ILE A 99 -8.12 -13.62 11.34
CA ILE A 99 -7.46 -14.82 10.84
C ILE A 99 -8.52 -15.89 10.69
N PHE A 100 -8.79 -16.33 9.47
CA PHE A 100 -9.91 -17.23 9.15
C PHE A 100 -9.46 -18.38 8.23
N ILE A 101 -8.40 -19.06 8.64
CA ILE A 101 -7.72 -20.10 7.85
C ILE A 101 -8.66 -21.26 7.50
N ASP A 102 -9.52 -21.71 8.41
CA ASP A 102 -10.43 -22.83 8.13
C ASP A 102 -11.37 -22.54 6.95
N ARG A 103 -11.88 -21.31 6.87
CA ARG A 103 -12.69 -20.85 5.73
C ARG A 103 -11.85 -20.86 4.44
N ALA A 104 -10.60 -20.42 4.52
CA ALA A 104 -9.69 -20.39 3.37
C ALA A 104 -9.38 -21.80 2.85
N LEU A 105 -9.09 -22.76 3.75
CA LEU A 105 -8.81 -24.14 3.40
C LEU A 105 -10.04 -24.85 2.83
N ALA A 106 -11.23 -24.57 3.34
CA ALA A 106 -12.48 -25.05 2.76
C ALA A 106 -12.63 -24.58 1.29
N ARG A 107 -12.43 -23.28 1.04
CA ARG A 107 -12.47 -22.72 -0.32
C ARG A 107 -11.39 -23.32 -1.23
N ALA A 108 -10.17 -23.50 -0.72
CA ALA A 108 -9.08 -24.13 -1.45
C ALA A 108 -9.44 -25.56 -1.88
N SER A 109 -10.04 -26.35 -0.98
CA SER A 109 -10.54 -27.70 -1.27
C SER A 109 -11.60 -27.72 -2.38
N GLU A 110 -12.54 -26.78 -2.36
CA GLU A 110 -13.56 -26.65 -3.41
C GLU A 110 -12.94 -26.35 -4.78
N LEU A 111 -11.93 -25.48 -4.82
CA LEU A 111 -11.23 -25.11 -6.04
C LEU A 111 -10.46 -26.30 -6.62
N ASP A 112 -9.77 -27.06 -5.78
CA ASP A 112 -9.07 -28.28 -6.17
C ASP A 112 -10.04 -29.34 -6.71
N ALA A 113 -11.19 -29.52 -6.05
CA ALA A 113 -12.24 -30.43 -6.52
C ALA A 113 -12.84 -29.98 -7.86
N HIS A 114 -13.05 -28.68 -8.05
CA HIS A 114 -13.52 -28.10 -9.31
C HIS A 114 -12.53 -28.36 -10.45
N LEU A 115 -11.24 -28.08 -10.25
CA LEU A 115 -10.20 -28.30 -11.24
C LEU A 115 -10.10 -29.78 -11.60
N LYS A 116 -10.14 -30.67 -10.60
CA LYS A 116 -10.14 -32.13 -10.81
C LYS A 116 -11.35 -32.62 -11.60
N ALA A 117 -12.55 -32.09 -11.32
CA ALA A 117 -13.79 -32.55 -11.95
C ALA A 117 -13.98 -32.01 -13.37
N THR A 118 -13.53 -30.78 -13.64
CA THR A 118 -13.82 -30.08 -14.90
C THR A 118 -12.61 -29.96 -15.83
N GLY A 119 -11.39 -30.14 -15.30
CA GLY A 119 -10.14 -29.86 -16.00
C GLY A 119 -9.90 -28.36 -16.27
N LYS A 120 -10.67 -27.46 -15.62
CA LYS A 120 -10.60 -26.02 -15.84
C LYS A 120 -10.47 -25.27 -14.52
N VAL A 121 -9.73 -24.17 -14.56
CA VAL A 121 -9.69 -23.20 -13.46
C VAL A 121 -11.00 -22.39 -13.41
N VAL A 122 -11.39 -21.96 -12.21
CA VAL A 122 -12.54 -21.05 -12.01
C VAL A 122 -12.30 -19.69 -12.65
N GLY A 123 -11.07 -19.19 -12.57
CA GLY A 123 -10.67 -17.90 -13.10
C GLY A 123 -9.15 -17.70 -13.02
N PRO A 124 -8.63 -16.53 -13.43
CA PRO A 124 -7.20 -16.27 -13.53
C PRO A 124 -6.48 -16.19 -12.19
N LEU A 125 -7.20 -16.14 -11.06
CA LEU A 125 -6.63 -16.13 -9.70
C LEU A 125 -6.93 -17.44 -8.94
N HIS A 126 -7.28 -18.51 -9.66
CA HIS A 126 -7.68 -19.80 -9.08
C HIS A 126 -6.67 -20.32 -8.05
N GLY A 127 -7.14 -20.52 -6.83
CA GLY A 127 -6.38 -21.10 -5.72
C GLY A 127 -5.40 -20.14 -5.06
N LEU A 128 -5.28 -18.89 -5.53
CA LEU A 128 -4.28 -17.95 -5.03
C LEU A 128 -4.74 -17.29 -3.71
N PRO A 129 -3.97 -17.38 -2.62
CA PRO A 129 -4.28 -16.68 -1.38
C PRO A 129 -4.17 -15.15 -1.52
N ILE A 130 -5.15 -14.41 -1.03
CA ILE A 130 -5.15 -12.93 -1.04
C ILE A 130 -5.50 -12.40 0.35
N SER A 131 -4.67 -11.49 0.87
CA SER A 131 -4.93 -10.74 2.12
C SER A 131 -5.77 -9.49 1.85
N LEU A 132 -6.56 -9.09 2.83
CA LEU A 132 -7.41 -7.90 2.74
C LEU A 132 -7.10 -6.90 3.86
N LYS A 133 -6.96 -5.62 3.54
CA LYS A 133 -6.99 -4.58 4.58
C LYS A 133 -8.31 -4.65 5.36
N ASP A 134 -8.24 -4.41 6.67
CA ASP A 134 -9.35 -4.62 7.60
C ASP A 134 -10.68 -4.00 7.16
N GLN A 135 -10.63 -2.83 6.52
CA GLN A 135 -11.79 -2.08 6.05
C GLN A 135 -12.62 -2.77 4.95
N ILE A 136 -12.08 -3.80 4.29
CA ILE A 136 -12.75 -4.46 3.16
C ILE A 136 -13.70 -5.51 3.73
N SER A 137 -15.01 -5.26 3.61
CA SER A 137 -16.00 -6.14 4.23
C SER A 137 -16.07 -7.51 3.55
N LEU A 138 -15.99 -8.55 4.38
CA LEU A 138 -16.10 -9.95 4.00
C LEU A 138 -17.22 -10.56 4.85
N LYS A 139 -18.25 -11.10 4.22
CA LYS A 139 -19.44 -11.60 4.93
C LYS A 139 -19.06 -12.53 6.08
N GLY A 140 -19.62 -12.27 7.26
CA GLY A 140 -19.40 -13.06 8.48
C GLY A 140 -18.06 -12.79 9.17
N ILE A 141 -17.27 -11.82 8.72
CA ILE A 141 -15.99 -11.40 9.31
C ILE A 141 -16.10 -9.94 9.74
N GLU A 142 -15.47 -9.59 10.87
CA GLU A 142 -15.44 -8.21 11.38
C GLU A 142 -14.61 -7.28 10.48
N SER A 143 -14.91 -5.98 10.58
CA SER A 143 -14.09 -4.89 10.04
C SER A 143 -14.13 -3.79 11.10
N THR A 144 -13.16 -3.76 12.03
CA THR A 144 -13.21 -2.81 13.15
C THR A 144 -12.70 -1.44 12.72
N MET A 145 -11.86 -1.38 11.68
CA MET A 145 -11.21 -0.16 11.23
C MET A 145 -10.44 0.55 12.37
N GLY A 146 -10.05 -0.21 13.39
CA GLY A 146 -9.27 0.27 14.52
C GLY A 146 -10.11 1.04 15.54
N TYR A 147 -11.43 1.14 15.33
CA TYR A 147 -12.38 1.65 16.30
C TYR A 147 -12.82 0.55 17.26
N VAL A 148 -12.77 0.84 18.56
CA VAL A 148 -13.28 -0.06 19.60
C VAL A 148 -14.80 -0.19 19.49
N SER A 149 -15.49 0.89 19.12
CA SER A 149 -16.95 0.88 18.93
C SER A 149 -17.43 -0.02 17.78
N TRP A 150 -16.52 -0.52 16.95
CA TRP A 150 -16.84 -1.43 15.85
C TRP A 150 -16.50 -2.89 16.16
N ILE A 151 -15.96 -3.19 17.34
CA ILE A 151 -15.82 -4.58 17.82
C ILE A 151 -17.22 -5.21 17.92
N GLY A 152 -17.37 -6.42 17.40
CA GLY A 152 -18.63 -7.16 17.32
C GLY A 152 -19.48 -6.85 16.09
N LYS A 153 -19.07 -5.90 15.23
CA LYS A 153 -19.79 -5.57 13.98
C LYS A 153 -19.29 -6.45 12.83
N TYR A 154 -19.98 -7.58 12.60
CA TYR A 154 -19.71 -8.50 11.50
C TYR A 154 -20.36 -8.01 10.20
N ALA A 155 -19.65 -8.14 9.07
CA ALA A 155 -20.21 -7.76 7.79
C ALA A 155 -21.34 -8.70 7.34
N GLU A 156 -22.48 -8.14 6.94
CA GLU A 156 -23.63 -8.93 6.45
C GLU A 156 -23.47 -9.37 4.99
N ARG A 157 -22.67 -8.63 4.22
CA ARG A 157 -22.40 -8.84 2.80
C ARG A 157 -20.92 -8.62 2.48
N ASN A 158 -20.49 -9.23 1.39
CA ASN A 158 -19.18 -8.97 0.81
C ASN A 158 -19.15 -7.56 0.21
N ALA A 159 -17.96 -6.95 0.20
CA ALA A 159 -17.67 -5.85 -0.72
C ALA A 159 -17.68 -6.36 -2.17
N VAL A 160 -18.00 -5.48 -3.13
CA VAL A 160 -18.05 -5.85 -4.57
C VAL A 160 -16.70 -6.39 -5.05
N LEU A 161 -15.59 -5.87 -4.52
CA LEU A 161 -14.26 -6.37 -4.82
C LEU A 161 -14.05 -7.81 -4.31
N VAL A 162 -14.56 -8.14 -3.12
CA VAL A 162 -14.48 -9.49 -2.56
C VAL A 162 -15.22 -10.48 -3.46
N ASP A 163 -16.45 -10.15 -3.88
CA ASP A 163 -17.21 -11.01 -4.81
C ASP A 163 -16.47 -11.18 -6.15
N ALA A 164 -15.81 -10.12 -6.64
CA ALA A 164 -15.01 -10.20 -7.85
C ALA A 164 -13.79 -11.13 -7.67
N LEU A 165 -13.09 -11.05 -6.55
CA LEU A 165 -11.93 -11.91 -6.27
C LEU A 165 -12.33 -13.38 -6.08
N GLU A 166 -13.41 -13.67 -5.35
CA GLU A 166 -13.93 -15.03 -5.19
C GLU A 166 -14.38 -15.63 -6.54
N ALA A 167 -14.99 -14.82 -7.42
CA ALA A 167 -15.36 -15.20 -8.78
C ALA A 167 -14.16 -15.44 -9.70
N LEU A 168 -13.04 -14.76 -9.48
CA LEU A 168 -11.76 -15.01 -10.17
C LEU A 168 -11.04 -16.26 -9.63
N GLY A 169 -11.59 -16.91 -8.60
CA GLY A 169 -11.07 -18.13 -7.99
C GLY A 169 -10.07 -17.90 -6.86
N ALA A 170 -9.95 -16.67 -6.33
CA ALA A 170 -9.04 -16.39 -5.22
C ALA A 170 -9.49 -17.03 -3.90
N VAL A 171 -8.54 -17.20 -2.98
CA VAL A 171 -8.74 -17.70 -1.62
C VAL A 171 -8.44 -16.58 -0.62
N LEU A 172 -9.46 -16.06 0.05
CA LEU A 172 -9.30 -15.02 1.07
C LEU A 172 -9.05 -15.70 2.42
N TYR A 173 -8.06 -15.24 3.20
CA TYR A 173 -7.62 -16.01 4.38
C TYR A 173 -7.29 -15.19 5.64
N VAL A 174 -6.91 -13.92 5.49
CA VAL A 174 -6.62 -13.02 6.61
C VAL A 174 -7.05 -11.59 6.29
N LYS A 175 -7.25 -10.80 7.35
CA LYS A 175 -7.29 -9.35 7.28
C LYS A 175 -6.08 -8.72 7.96
N THR A 176 -5.66 -7.55 7.50
CA THR A 176 -4.43 -6.90 7.97
C THR A 176 -4.66 -5.59 8.71
N ASN A 177 -3.76 -5.31 9.67
CA ASN A 177 -3.83 -4.19 10.59
C ASN A 177 -3.68 -2.81 9.93
N ILE A 178 -4.26 -1.82 10.60
CA ILE A 178 -4.47 -0.45 10.13
C ILE A 178 -4.31 0.53 11.32
N PRO A 179 -4.17 1.85 11.12
CA PRO A 179 -4.30 2.82 12.20
C PRO A 179 -5.76 3.12 12.54
N GLN A 180 -6.03 3.60 13.76
CA GLN A 180 -7.36 4.11 14.15
C GLN A 180 -7.77 5.20 13.14
N THR A 181 -9.03 5.19 12.70
CA THR A 181 -9.61 6.08 11.67
C THR A 181 -9.13 5.89 10.23
N LEU A 182 -8.05 5.14 9.99
CA LEU A 182 -7.30 5.05 8.73
C LEU A 182 -6.51 6.32 8.33
N MET A 183 -6.57 7.40 9.12
CA MET A 183 -6.01 8.71 8.75
C MET A 183 -4.63 8.97 9.34
N TRP A 184 -3.75 7.97 9.23
CA TRP A 184 -2.34 8.08 9.58
C TRP A 184 -1.46 7.36 8.54
N PRO A 185 -0.27 7.91 8.23
CA PRO A 185 0.73 7.23 7.41
C PRO A 185 1.60 6.24 8.23
N GLU A 186 1.14 5.85 9.41
CA GLU A 186 1.70 4.78 10.27
C GLU A 186 0.57 3.81 10.69
N THR A 187 0.90 2.70 11.35
CA THR A 187 -0.09 1.66 11.69
C THR A 187 -0.08 1.34 13.19
N PHE A 188 -1.03 1.93 13.91
CA PHE A 188 -1.33 1.66 15.33
C PHE A 188 -2.79 2.03 15.66
N ASN A 189 -3.44 1.16 16.43
CA ASN A 189 -4.77 1.38 16.99
C ASN A 189 -4.88 0.67 18.35
N HIS A 190 -5.84 1.06 19.20
CA HIS A 190 -6.02 0.44 20.52
C HIS A 190 -6.48 -1.03 20.47
N VAL A 191 -7.20 -1.43 19.40
CA VAL A 191 -7.77 -2.78 19.25
C VAL A 191 -6.69 -3.84 19.06
N PHE A 192 -5.78 -3.62 18.13
CA PHE A 192 -4.78 -4.61 17.73
C PHE A 192 -3.35 -4.20 18.12
N GLY A 193 -3.10 -2.92 18.38
CA GLY A 193 -1.77 -2.39 18.66
C GLY A 193 -0.99 -2.06 17.39
N ARG A 194 0.34 -1.96 17.54
CA ARG A 194 1.25 -1.42 16.53
C ARG A 194 1.73 -2.48 15.55
N THR A 195 1.87 -2.11 14.28
CA THR A 195 2.59 -2.92 13.28
C THR A 195 3.96 -2.33 12.97
N VAL A 196 5.01 -3.13 13.17
CA VAL A 196 6.42 -2.74 12.96
C VAL A 196 6.93 -3.13 11.57
N ASN A 197 8.00 -2.47 11.10
CA ASN A 197 8.62 -2.79 9.82
C ASN A 197 9.50 -4.06 9.89
N PRO A 198 9.36 -5.04 8.97
CA PRO A 198 10.17 -6.25 8.99
C PRO A 198 11.68 -6.06 8.73
N TYR A 199 12.07 -5.02 8.00
CA TYR A 199 13.48 -4.74 7.73
C TYR A 199 14.19 -4.12 8.93
N ASN A 200 13.44 -3.43 9.79
CA ASN A 200 13.93 -2.86 11.01
C ASN A 200 12.74 -2.56 11.95
N ARG A 201 12.58 -3.37 13.00
CA ARG A 201 11.44 -3.29 13.93
C ARG A 201 11.37 -2.01 14.77
N SER A 202 12.38 -1.14 14.74
CA SER A 202 12.29 0.20 15.34
C SER A 202 11.66 1.24 14.41
N LEU A 203 11.33 0.86 13.17
CA LEU A 203 10.75 1.71 12.14
C LEU A 203 9.28 1.38 11.90
N THR A 204 8.56 2.38 11.40
CA THR A 204 7.17 2.24 10.99
C THR A 204 7.01 1.37 9.74
N SER A 205 5.96 0.55 9.72
CA SER A 205 5.53 -0.18 8.52
C SER A 205 4.85 0.72 7.48
N GLY A 206 4.69 2.01 7.80
CA GLY A 206 3.88 2.93 7.02
C GLY A 206 2.40 2.74 7.32
N GLY A 207 1.54 3.40 6.54
CA GLY A 207 0.11 3.39 6.78
C GLY A 207 -0.65 4.12 5.68
N SER A 208 -1.97 3.96 5.62
CA SER A 208 -2.78 3.19 6.57
C SER A 208 -2.87 1.68 6.28
N SER A 209 -2.23 1.16 5.23
CA SER A 209 -2.17 -0.28 4.93
C SER A 209 -0.87 -0.95 5.41
N GLY A 210 -0.35 -0.57 6.59
CA GLY A 210 0.94 -1.08 7.09
C GLY A 210 0.93 -2.56 7.43
N GLY A 211 -0.21 -3.12 7.82
CA GLY A 211 -0.39 -4.57 7.96
C GLY A 211 -0.11 -5.32 6.66
N GLU A 212 -0.67 -4.86 5.53
CA GLU A 212 -0.36 -5.41 4.20
C GLU A 212 1.13 -5.28 3.87
N GLY A 213 1.72 -4.08 4.09
CA GLY A 213 3.14 -3.85 3.85
C GLY A 213 4.05 -4.83 4.58
N ALA A 214 3.84 -4.99 5.90
CA ALA A 214 4.61 -5.89 6.74
C ALA A 214 4.40 -7.37 6.37
N LEU A 215 3.15 -7.78 6.10
CA LEU A 215 2.82 -9.14 5.69
C LEU A 215 3.49 -9.51 4.35
N MET A 216 3.42 -8.62 3.36
CA MET A 216 4.05 -8.79 2.06
C MET A 216 5.58 -8.88 2.14
N ALA A 217 6.20 -8.03 2.96
CA ALA A 217 7.65 -8.03 3.14
C ALA A 217 8.19 -9.33 3.75
N LEU A 218 7.39 -10.01 4.58
CA LEU A 218 7.69 -11.35 5.09
C LEU A 218 7.18 -12.49 4.20
N LYS A 219 6.68 -12.16 3.00
CA LYS A 219 6.10 -13.07 2.00
C LYS A 219 4.95 -13.92 2.56
N GLY A 220 4.22 -13.35 3.53
CA GLY A 220 3.06 -13.99 4.15
C GLY A 220 1.83 -14.03 3.25
N ALA A 221 1.77 -13.19 2.21
CA ALA A 221 0.87 -13.37 1.07
C ALA A 221 1.55 -13.00 -0.27
N PRO A 222 1.01 -13.50 -1.39
CA PRO A 222 1.48 -13.17 -2.74
C PRO A 222 0.86 -11.86 -3.29
N ILE A 223 -0.40 -11.57 -2.92
CA ILE A 223 -1.13 -10.34 -3.24
C ILE A 223 -1.96 -9.94 -2.01
N GLY A 224 -1.99 -8.65 -1.72
CA GLY A 224 -2.85 -8.03 -0.73
C GLY A 224 -3.67 -6.90 -1.32
N VAL A 225 -4.73 -6.47 -0.62
CA VAL A 225 -5.57 -5.34 -1.06
C VAL A 225 -5.55 -4.24 -0.02
N GLY A 226 -5.02 -3.07 -0.39
CA GLY A 226 -5.02 -1.87 0.42
C GLY A 226 -6.00 -0.82 -0.07
N SER A 227 -6.02 0.33 0.62
CA SER A 227 -6.75 1.53 0.20
C SER A 227 -5.83 2.75 0.19
N ASP A 228 -6.10 3.74 -0.65
CA ASP A 228 -5.25 4.93 -0.84
C ASP A 228 -6.07 6.20 -1.14
N ILE A 229 -6.16 7.07 -0.13
CA ILE A 229 -6.74 8.43 -0.26
C ILE A 229 -5.67 9.54 -0.20
N GLY A 230 -4.50 9.23 0.38
CA GLY A 230 -3.36 10.15 0.50
C GLY A 230 -1.98 9.48 0.34
N GLY A 231 -1.92 8.18 0.04
CA GLY A 231 -0.68 7.40 0.00
C GLY A 231 -0.78 6.03 0.65
N SER A 232 -1.94 5.64 1.19
CA SER A 232 -2.06 4.50 2.08
C SER A 232 -1.81 3.11 1.46
N ILE A 233 -1.66 2.98 0.14
CA ILE A 233 -1.07 1.79 -0.51
C ILE A 233 0.43 2.02 -0.72
N ARG A 234 0.78 3.19 -1.23
CA ARG A 234 2.13 3.50 -1.71
C ARG A 234 3.15 3.66 -0.57
N ILE A 235 2.81 4.32 0.53
CA ILE A 235 3.66 4.52 1.70
C ILE A 235 4.07 3.17 2.33
N PRO A 236 3.14 2.27 2.72
CA PRO A 236 3.54 0.98 3.28
C PRO A 236 4.27 0.10 2.25
N SER A 237 3.92 0.16 0.96
CA SER A 237 4.74 -0.52 -0.06
C SER A 237 6.16 0.00 -0.13
N ALA A 238 6.35 1.32 -0.10
CA ALA A 238 7.67 1.92 -0.16
C ALA A 238 8.51 1.58 1.07
N PHE A 239 7.90 1.66 2.25
CA PHE A 239 8.57 1.46 3.54
C PHE A 239 8.88 0.00 3.81
N CYS A 240 8.03 -0.91 3.36
CA CYS A 240 8.27 -2.35 3.48
C CYS A 240 8.91 -2.97 2.23
N GLY A 241 9.33 -2.16 1.24
CA GLY A 241 10.08 -2.66 0.08
C GLY A 241 9.29 -3.64 -0.79
N THR A 242 8.00 -3.36 -1.01
CA THR A 242 7.08 -4.15 -1.84
C THR A 242 6.56 -3.31 -3.00
N TYR A 243 5.86 -3.94 -3.94
CA TYR A 243 5.15 -3.24 -5.00
C TYR A 243 3.76 -2.86 -4.50
N GLY A 244 3.28 -1.68 -4.89
CA GLY A 244 1.94 -1.22 -4.56
C GLY A 244 1.40 -0.32 -5.65
N PHE A 245 0.15 -0.52 -6.03
CA PHE A 245 -0.47 0.26 -7.10
C PHE A 245 -1.71 0.98 -6.60
N ARG A 246 -1.67 2.31 -6.70
CA ARG A 246 -2.84 3.16 -6.61
C ARG A 246 -3.42 3.31 -8.02
N PRO A 247 -4.58 2.71 -8.35
CA PRO A 247 -5.25 2.99 -9.61
C PRO A 247 -5.90 4.38 -9.61
N SER A 248 -6.34 4.83 -10.78
CA SER A 248 -7.21 6.00 -10.92
C SER A 248 -8.53 5.75 -10.19
N THR A 249 -9.15 6.82 -9.68
CA THR A 249 -10.46 6.74 -9.04
C THR A 249 -11.49 6.08 -9.97
N GLY A 250 -12.32 5.20 -9.41
CA GLY A 250 -13.39 4.51 -10.16
C GLY A 250 -12.93 3.35 -11.04
N ARG A 251 -11.65 2.93 -11.01
CA ARG A 251 -11.20 1.73 -11.76
C ARG A 251 -11.42 0.43 -11.01
N VAL A 252 -11.24 0.43 -9.69
CA VAL A 252 -11.48 -0.72 -8.81
C VAL A 252 -12.72 -0.43 -7.95
N PRO A 253 -13.66 -1.38 -7.80
CA PRO A 253 -14.86 -1.17 -6.99
C PRO A 253 -14.51 -0.93 -5.52
N TYR A 254 -15.24 -0.01 -4.90
CA TYR A 254 -15.12 0.35 -3.48
C TYR A 254 -16.37 -0.07 -2.68
N ALA A 255 -17.52 -0.21 -3.34
CA ALA A 255 -18.81 -0.47 -2.71
C ALA A 255 -18.78 -1.67 -1.76
N GLY A 256 -19.32 -1.45 -0.56
CA GLY A 256 -19.37 -2.42 0.52
C GLY A 256 -18.11 -2.45 1.39
N SER A 257 -17.06 -1.69 1.09
CA SER A 257 -15.99 -1.42 2.08
C SER A 257 -16.45 -0.36 3.08
N VAL A 258 -16.07 -0.52 4.35
CA VAL A 258 -16.30 0.51 5.38
C VAL A 258 -15.16 1.53 5.36
N ASN A 259 -15.42 2.75 5.80
CA ASN A 259 -14.42 3.82 5.82
C ASN A 259 -14.78 4.88 6.87
N SER A 260 -13.79 5.69 7.27
CA SER A 260 -14.09 7.01 7.82
C SER A 260 -14.33 7.98 6.67
N LEU A 261 -14.90 9.15 6.94
CA LEU A 261 -15.25 10.16 5.94
C LEU A 261 -16.25 9.64 4.90
N GLU A 262 -17.18 8.78 5.30
CA GLU A 262 -18.22 8.28 4.40
C GLU A 262 -19.11 9.44 3.90
N GLY A 263 -19.39 9.48 2.59
CA GLY A 263 -20.11 10.58 1.94
C GLY A 263 -19.22 11.75 1.48
N GLN A 264 -17.92 11.71 1.75
CA GLN A 264 -16.96 12.59 1.12
C GLN A 264 -16.67 12.09 -0.31
N ASP A 265 -17.04 12.88 -1.33
CA ASP A 265 -16.77 12.56 -2.74
C ASP A 265 -15.74 13.48 -3.41
N SER A 266 -15.24 14.49 -2.69
CA SER A 266 -14.31 15.47 -3.26
C SER A 266 -12.88 14.96 -3.39
N LEU A 267 -12.50 13.88 -2.71
CA LEU A 267 -11.21 13.23 -2.91
C LEU A 267 -11.37 11.73 -2.60
N PRO A 268 -11.96 10.95 -3.51
CA PRO A 268 -12.31 9.58 -3.21
C PRO A 268 -11.09 8.70 -2.94
N SER A 269 -11.20 7.85 -1.92
CA SER A 269 -10.28 6.75 -1.69
C SER A 269 -10.39 5.72 -2.82
N VAL A 270 -9.30 5.02 -3.11
CA VAL A 270 -9.28 3.91 -4.08
C VAL A 270 -8.80 2.63 -3.40
N LEU A 271 -9.27 1.47 -3.88
CA LEU A 271 -8.67 0.19 -3.53
C LEU A 271 -7.64 -0.22 -4.60
N GLY A 272 -6.59 -0.91 -4.19
CA GLY A 272 -5.55 -1.37 -5.10
C GLY A 272 -4.62 -2.41 -4.49
N PRO A 273 -3.85 -3.12 -5.32
CA PRO A 273 -3.05 -4.24 -4.87
C PRO A 273 -1.71 -3.80 -4.25
N LEU A 274 -1.27 -4.59 -3.27
CA LEU A 274 0.13 -4.72 -2.86
C LEU A 274 0.62 -6.12 -3.24
N SER A 275 1.89 -6.26 -3.60
CA SER A 275 2.48 -7.56 -3.92
C SER A 275 3.99 -7.57 -3.72
N ASN A 276 4.56 -8.76 -3.51
CA ASN A 276 6.00 -8.99 -3.56
C ASN A 276 6.56 -9.04 -4.99
N SER A 277 5.72 -8.93 -6.02
CA SER A 277 6.12 -8.93 -7.43
C SER A 277 5.26 -7.98 -8.27
N ILE A 278 5.87 -7.34 -9.28
CA ILE A 278 5.14 -6.50 -10.23
C ILE A 278 4.12 -7.30 -11.04
N GLY A 279 4.40 -8.57 -11.34
CA GLY A 279 3.46 -9.48 -11.99
C GLY A 279 2.19 -9.71 -11.15
N GLY A 280 2.29 -9.68 -9.81
CA GLY A 280 1.12 -9.75 -8.93
C GLY A 280 0.20 -8.54 -9.05
N ILE A 281 0.77 -7.34 -9.17
CA ILE A 281 0.01 -6.11 -9.43
C ILE A 281 -0.78 -6.23 -10.73
N LYS A 282 -0.11 -6.65 -11.81
CA LYS A 282 -0.75 -6.84 -13.12
C LYS A 282 -1.87 -7.88 -13.06
N SER A 283 -1.59 -9.08 -12.53
CA SER A 283 -2.58 -10.17 -12.45
C SER A 283 -3.83 -9.75 -11.67
N PHE A 284 -3.66 -8.99 -10.58
CA PHE A 284 -4.80 -8.46 -9.82
C PHE A 284 -5.62 -7.47 -10.65
N ILE A 285 -4.98 -6.44 -11.21
CA ILE A 285 -5.70 -5.38 -11.95
C ILE A 285 -6.39 -5.94 -13.19
N GLN A 286 -5.69 -6.74 -13.98
CA GLN A 286 -6.25 -7.40 -15.16
C GLN A 286 -7.43 -8.31 -14.80
N GLY A 287 -7.31 -9.07 -13.69
CA GLY A 287 -8.39 -9.89 -13.16
C GLY A 287 -9.61 -9.05 -12.78
N VAL A 288 -9.45 -8.01 -11.96
CA VAL A 288 -10.56 -7.15 -11.51
C VAL A 288 -11.23 -6.44 -12.68
N PHE A 289 -10.46 -5.92 -13.64
CA PHE A 289 -11.02 -5.21 -14.81
C PHE A 289 -11.80 -6.12 -15.76
N SER A 290 -11.66 -7.45 -15.62
CA SER A 290 -12.49 -8.43 -16.35
C SER A 290 -13.90 -8.60 -15.76
N GLN A 291 -14.14 -8.21 -14.50
CA GLN A 291 -15.32 -8.60 -13.71
C GLN A 291 -16.57 -7.70 -13.86
N SER A 292 -16.59 -6.81 -14.87
CA SER A 292 -17.72 -5.89 -15.14
C SER A 292 -18.34 -5.27 -13.88
N THR A 293 -17.48 -4.85 -12.94
CA THR A 293 -17.86 -4.46 -11.58
C THR A 293 -18.72 -3.20 -11.52
N TRP A 294 -18.74 -2.39 -12.59
CA TRP A 294 -19.67 -1.28 -12.79
C TRP A 294 -21.16 -1.69 -12.77
N LEU A 295 -21.48 -2.98 -12.90
CA LEU A 295 -22.84 -3.49 -12.72
C LEU A 295 -23.24 -3.70 -11.25
N ARG A 296 -22.27 -3.59 -10.33
CA ARG A 296 -22.43 -3.83 -8.89
C ARG A 296 -21.99 -2.64 -8.03
N ASP A 297 -21.18 -1.75 -8.58
CA ASP A 297 -20.74 -0.50 -7.95
C ASP A 297 -20.92 0.67 -8.93
N PRO A 298 -21.83 1.63 -8.65
CA PRO A 298 -22.11 2.76 -9.55
C PRO A 298 -20.95 3.75 -9.69
N ASN A 299 -19.97 3.71 -8.79
CA ASN A 299 -18.79 4.58 -8.85
C ASN A 299 -17.68 4.00 -9.75
N VAL A 300 -17.85 2.76 -10.23
CA VAL A 300 -16.90 2.15 -11.16
C VAL A 300 -17.18 2.59 -12.58
N ILE A 301 -16.13 3.10 -13.23
CA ILE A 301 -16.15 3.49 -14.62
C ILE A 301 -16.25 2.24 -15.50
N ARG A 302 -17.05 2.31 -16.56
CA ARG A 302 -17.21 1.24 -17.54
C ARG A 302 -16.00 1.18 -18.49
N LYS A 303 -14.83 0.81 -17.95
CA LYS A 303 -13.59 0.58 -18.70
C LYS A 303 -13.06 -0.83 -18.41
N LYS A 304 -12.97 -1.65 -19.46
CA LYS A 304 -12.29 -2.95 -19.40
C LYS A 304 -10.78 -2.76 -19.48
N TRP A 305 -10.03 -3.83 -19.21
CA TRP A 305 -8.60 -3.87 -19.48
C TRP A 305 -8.33 -3.53 -20.96
N ASP A 306 -7.49 -2.52 -21.18
CA ASP A 306 -7.08 -2.06 -22.50
C ASP A 306 -5.69 -2.62 -22.87
N GLU A 307 -5.67 -3.52 -23.85
CA GLU A 307 -4.46 -4.16 -24.34
C GLU A 307 -3.58 -3.22 -25.20
N ASP A 308 -4.16 -2.23 -25.90
CA ASP A 308 -3.38 -1.26 -26.67
C ASP A 308 -2.67 -0.27 -25.74
N GLU A 309 -3.36 0.13 -24.67
CA GLU A 309 -2.78 0.94 -23.60
C GLU A 309 -1.64 0.20 -22.89
N TYR A 310 -1.85 -1.07 -22.50
CA TYR A 310 -0.79 -1.91 -21.90
C TYR A 310 0.38 -2.14 -22.87
N ARG A 311 0.12 -2.26 -24.18
CA ARG A 311 1.17 -2.30 -25.22
C ARG A 311 1.83 -0.95 -25.47
N LEU A 312 1.42 0.09 -24.74
CA LEU A 312 1.99 1.43 -24.81
C LEU A 312 1.86 2.04 -26.22
N VAL A 313 0.78 1.75 -26.95
CA VAL A 313 0.59 2.23 -28.34
C VAL A 313 0.71 3.75 -28.43
N GLU A 314 0.06 4.49 -27.53
CA GLU A 314 0.14 5.95 -27.47
C GLU A 314 1.49 6.47 -26.94
N HIS A 315 2.29 5.59 -26.33
CA HIS A 315 3.62 5.87 -25.79
C HIS A 315 4.74 5.31 -26.69
N GLY A 316 4.49 5.18 -28.00
CA GLY A 316 5.49 4.70 -28.96
C GLY A 316 5.82 3.21 -28.80
N SER A 317 4.85 2.41 -28.37
CA SER A 317 4.96 0.97 -28.11
C SER A 317 6.08 0.60 -27.15
N GLY A 318 6.30 1.44 -26.13
CA GLY A 318 7.31 1.23 -25.09
C GLY A 318 8.75 1.54 -25.53
N LYS A 319 8.95 2.07 -26.75
CA LYS A 319 10.28 2.37 -27.30
C LYS A 319 10.63 3.83 -27.13
N LYS A 320 11.88 4.11 -26.70
CA LYS A 320 12.42 5.46 -26.54
C LYS A 320 11.53 6.38 -25.69
N LEU A 321 10.96 5.82 -24.62
CA LEU A 321 10.18 6.59 -23.64
C LEU A 321 10.99 7.74 -23.04
N CYS A 322 10.29 8.79 -22.63
CA CYS A 322 10.83 9.91 -21.86
C CYS A 322 10.22 9.90 -20.46
N PHE A 323 11.04 9.63 -19.45
CA PHE A 323 10.67 9.74 -18.05
C PHE A 323 11.12 11.10 -17.50
N ALA A 324 10.34 11.71 -16.61
CA ALA A 324 10.77 12.91 -15.89
C ALA A 324 10.89 12.65 -14.38
N ILE A 325 11.99 13.10 -13.77
CA ILE A 325 12.24 12.89 -12.34
C ILE A 325 11.83 14.12 -11.54
N ILE A 326 10.99 13.90 -10.53
CA ILE A 326 10.75 14.86 -9.45
C ILE A 326 11.83 14.63 -8.39
N TRP A 327 12.77 15.56 -8.26
CA TRP A 327 13.86 15.45 -7.27
C TRP A 327 13.45 15.88 -5.87
N ASN A 328 12.55 16.85 -5.78
CA ASN A 328 11.87 17.30 -4.57
C ASN A 328 10.49 17.85 -4.95
N ASP A 329 9.60 18.07 -3.99
CA ASP A 329 8.25 18.62 -4.22
C ASP A 329 8.18 20.16 -4.12
N GLY A 330 9.34 20.84 -4.05
CA GLY A 330 9.42 22.27 -3.81
C GLY A 330 9.11 22.69 -2.38
N GLN A 331 8.99 21.74 -1.44
CA GLN A 331 8.77 21.99 -0.01
C GLN A 331 9.79 21.26 0.86
N VAL A 332 10.12 20.01 0.56
CA VAL A 332 11.02 19.18 1.35
C VAL A 332 12.00 18.46 0.44
N VAL A 333 13.29 18.57 0.71
CA VAL A 333 14.35 17.84 0.01
C VAL A 333 14.43 16.42 0.57
N PRO A 334 14.35 15.36 -0.27
CA PRO A 334 14.46 14.00 0.21
C PRO A 334 15.82 13.68 0.85
N HIS A 335 15.81 12.75 1.79
CA HIS A 335 17.01 12.21 2.43
C HIS A 335 17.95 11.57 1.39
N PRO A 336 19.27 11.50 1.68
CA PRO A 336 20.27 10.88 0.80
C PRO A 336 19.89 9.52 0.19
N PRO A 337 19.32 8.54 0.92
CA PRO A 337 18.94 7.25 0.32
C PRO A 337 17.86 7.38 -0.76
N ILE A 338 16.91 8.31 -0.60
CA ILE A 338 15.85 8.53 -1.60
C ILE A 338 16.43 9.16 -2.86
N ILE A 339 17.28 10.18 -2.73
CA ILE A 339 17.99 10.79 -3.86
C ILE A 339 18.84 9.74 -4.59
N ARG A 340 19.56 8.89 -3.85
CA ARG A 340 20.32 7.77 -4.45
C ARG A 340 19.40 6.80 -5.20
N GLY A 341 18.23 6.49 -4.66
CA GLY A 341 17.21 5.69 -5.35
C GLY A 341 16.80 6.29 -6.70
N LEU A 342 16.55 7.60 -6.75
CA LEU A 342 16.24 8.33 -7.99
C LEU A 342 17.41 8.30 -8.98
N GLU A 343 18.65 8.50 -8.52
CA GLU A 343 19.84 8.44 -9.36
C GLU A 343 20.08 7.03 -9.95
N ILE A 344 19.83 5.98 -9.16
CA ILE A 344 19.88 4.59 -9.66
C ILE A 344 18.86 4.41 -10.78
N ALA A 345 17.61 4.85 -10.57
CA ALA A 345 16.56 4.76 -11.59
C ALA A 345 16.90 5.55 -12.86
N LYS A 346 17.41 6.78 -12.71
CA LYS A 346 17.91 7.61 -13.83
C LYS A 346 18.96 6.86 -14.64
N LYS A 347 19.98 6.32 -13.97
CA LYS A 347 21.07 5.59 -14.62
C LYS A 347 20.57 4.31 -15.31
N ALA A 348 19.66 3.56 -14.68
CA ALA A 348 19.06 2.37 -15.27
C ALA A 348 18.31 2.69 -16.57
N LEU A 349 17.47 3.72 -16.54
CA LEU A 349 16.64 4.13 -17.69
C LEU A 349 17.48 4.65 -18.85
N LEU A 350 18.51 5.47 -18.57
CA LEU A 350 19.46 5.92 -19.58
C LEU A 350 20.21 4.73 -20.21
N ALA A 351 20.65 3.76 -19.40
CA ALA A 351 21.32 2.56 -19.90
C ALA A 351 20.40 1.67 -20.75
N ALA A 352 19.09 1.67 -20.47
CA ALA A 352 18.07 1.00 -21.28
C ALA A 352 17.68 1.77 -22.56
N GLY A 353 18.30 2.93 -22.82
CA GLY A 353 18.07 3.73 -24.03
C GLY A 353 16.85 4.65 -23.97
N HIS A 354 16.31 4.89 -22.77
CA HIS A 354 15.26 5.87 -22.55
C HIS A 354 15.84 7.27 -22.30
N LYS A 355 15.01 8.29 -22.49
CA LYS A 355 15.34 9.66 -22.11
C LYS A 355 14.89 9.90 -20.68
N VAL A 356 15.70 10.65 -19.94
CA VAL A 356 15.34 11.13 -18.60
C VAL A 356 15.55 12.64 -18.54
N ILE A 357 14.53 13.38 -18.12
CA ILE A 357 14.59 14.83 -17.90
C ILE A 357 14.20 15.16 -16.45
N ASP A 358 14.45 16.41 -16.04
CA ASP A 358 14.04 16.87 -14.71
C ASP A 358 12.63 17.46 -14.78
N TRP A 359 11.79 17.10 -13.82
CA TRP A 359 10.45 17.68 -13.65
C TRP A 359 10.51 18.78 -12.59
N LYS A 360 10.08 19.99 -12.93
CA LYS A 360 9.96 21.07 -11.95
C LYS A 360 8.63 20.96 -11.21
N PRO A 361 8.62 20.95 -9.87
CA PRO A 361 7.38 20.93 -9.09
C PRO A 361 6.46 22.08 -9.46
N LEU A 362 5.19 21.76 -9.73
CA LEU A 362 4.17 22.74 -10.09
C LEU A 362 3.07 22.76 -9.04
N ASN A 363 2.99 23.86 -8.29
CA ASN A 363 1.93 24.11 -7.29
C ASN A 363 1.72 22.99 -6.27
N HIS A 364 2.70 22.12 -6.00
CA HIS A 364 2.58 20.97 -5.09
C HIS A 364 2.07 21.38 -3.69
N THR A 365 2.51 22.52 -3.15
CA THR A 365 2.00 23.09 -1.89
C THR A 365 0.51 23.39 -1.94
N LYS A 366 0.01 24.02 -3.02
CA LYS A 366 -1.41 24.34 -3.19
C LYS A 366 -2.24 23.07 -3.40
N ILE A 367 -1.69 22.09 -4.10
CA ILE A 367 -2.32 20.78 -4.33
C ILE A 367 -2.50 20.06 -2.99
N ASN A 368 -1.44 19.93 -2.20
CA ASN A 368 -1.52 19.30 -0.87
C ASN A 368 -2.45 20.08 0.07
N GLY A 369 -2.36 21.41 0.11
CA GLY A 369 -3.27 22.23 0.90
C GLY A 369 -4.75 22.09 0.50
N THR A 370 -5.03 21.76 -0.77
CA THR A 370 -6.38 21.46 -1.25
C THR A 370 -6.88 20.13 -0.68
N ALA A 371 -6.06 19.08 -0.66
CA ALA A 371 -6.41 17.81 -0.04
C ALA A 371 -6.60 17.95 1.48
N THR A 372 -5.71 18.66 2.17
CA THR A 372 -5.84 18.92 3.61
C THR A 372 -7.14 19.67 3.94
N ALA A 373 -7.50 20.68 3.16
CA ALA A 373 -8.77 21.40 3.36
C ALA A 373 -9.99 20.50 3.12
N ILE A 374 -9.90 19.57 2.15
CA ILE A 374 -10.95 18.60 1.90
C ILE A 374 -11.11 17.63 3.08
N PHE A 375 -10.02 17.07 3.61
CA PHE A 375 -10.07 16.16 4.75
C PHE A 375 -10.58 16.86 6.01
N GLY A 376 -10.05 18.07 6.28
CA GLY A 376 -10.42 18.86 7.45
C GLY A 376 -11.85 19.39 7.45
N ALA A 377 -12.60 19.29 6.34
CA ALA A 377 -13.95 19.84 6.24
C ALA A 377 -14.97 19.16 7.18
N GLY A 378 -14.71 17.92 7.60
CA GLY A 378 -15.62 17.18 8.50
C GLY A 378 -14.99 16.02 9.28
N SER A 379 -13.69 15.76 9.11
CA SER A 379 -13.02 14.60 9.73
C SER A 379 -13.07 14.59 11.26
N ALA A 380 -12.94 15.75 11.90
CA ALA A 380 -12.97 15.83 13.37
C ALA A 380 -14.31 15.35 13.95
N MET A 381 -15.43 15.80 13.34
CA MET A 381 -16.77 15.41 13.77
C MET A 381 -17.04 13.93 13.48
N ASP A 382 -16.64 13.44 12.31
CA ASP A 382 -16.77 12.02 11.91
C ASP A 382 -16.08 11.09 12.93
N PHE A 383 -14.80 11.35 13.23
CA PHE A 383 -14.03 10.48 14.12
C PHE A 383 -14.52 10.57 15.57
N SER A 384 -14.77 11.78 16.06
CA SER A 384 -15.22 11.99 17.44
C SER A 384 -16.59 11.34 17.72
N THR A 385 -17.51 11.36 16.75
CA THR A 385 -18.82 10.69 16.86
C THR A 385 -18.67 9.19 17.08
N VAL A 386 -17.84 8.53 16.28
CA VAL A 386 -17.63 7.07 16.35
C VAL A 386 -16.88 6.67 17.62
N ILE A 387 -15.88 7.46 18.03
CA ILE A 387 -15.07 7.23 19.23
C ILE A 387 -15.89 7.43 20.51
N ALA A 388 -16.80 8.39 20.53
CA ALA A 388 -17.64 8.71 21.70
C ALA A 388 -18.56 7.54 22.13
N GLU A 389 -18.91 6.62 21.21
CA GLU A 389 -19.75 5.45 21.51
C GLU A 389 -19.15 4.58 22.63
N THR A 390 -17.83 4.38 22.62
CA THR A 390 -17.11 3.55 23.61
C THR A 390 -16.21 4.36 24.54
N LYS A 391 -16.07 5.67 24.30
CA LYS A 391 -15.16 6.56 25.03
C LYS A 391 -13.71 6.03 25.00
N GLU A 392 -13.32 5.42 23.88
CA GLU A 392 -11.91 5.12 23.65
C GLU A 392 -11.14 6.43 23.46
N PRO A 393 -9.84 6.50 23.80
CA PRO A 393 -9.05 7.67 23.51
C PRO A 393 -8.80 7.84 22.01
N TYR A 394 -8.61 9.10 21.60
CA TYR A 394 -8.18 9.45 20.25
C TYR A 394 -6.65 9.30 20.16
N ILE A 395 -6.14 8.66 19.10
CA ILE A 395 -4.69 8.57 18.85
C ILE A 395 -4.20 9.83 18.14
N SER A 396 -3.64 10.76 18.90
CA SER A 396 -3.11 12.05 18.40
C SER A 396 -1.63 11.99 17.99
N SER A 397 -0.92 10.91 18.34
CA SER A 397 0.50 10.70 18.04
C SER A 397 0.79 9.22 17.77
N MET A 398 1.79 8.98 16.92
CA MET A 398 2.30 7.64 16.63
C MET A 398 3.61 7.34 17.38
N ALA A 399 4.05 8.24 18.27
CA ALA A 399 5.26 8.10 19.07
C ALA A 399 5.05 7.11 20.22
N LEU A 400 6.06 6.26 20.48
CA LEU A 400 6.00 5.15 21.45
C LEU A 400 5.66 5.60 22.89
N ASP A 401 6.11 6.79 23.30
CA ASP A 401 5.93 7.36 24.64
C ASP A 401 4.59 8.09 24.81
N GLN A 402 3.84 8.28 23.73
CA GLN A 402 2.57 9.02 23.69
C GLN A 402 1.39 8.17 23.21
N GLU A 403 1.60 6.85 22.99
CA GLU A 403 0.53 5.92 22.58
C GLU A 403 -0.62 5.82 23.59
N ASP A 404 -0.36 6.17 24.84
CA ASP A 404 -1.29 6.08 25.97
C ASP A 404 -1.93 7.44 26.37
N PHE A 405 -1.65 8.54 25.66
CA PHE A 405 -1.80 9.90 26.20
C PHE A 405 -2.47 10.94 25.26
N PHE A 406 -3.64 11.43 25.72
CA PHE A 406 -4.24 12.79 25.62
C PHE A 406 -5.41 13.14 24.67
N ASP A 407 -6.29 13.96 25.27
CA ASP A 407 -7.61 14.53 24.92
C ASP A 407 -7.68 15.46 23.69
N GLU A 408 -6.62 15.63 22.90
CA GLU A 408 -6.60 16.60 21.80
C GLU A 408 -6.88 15.96 20.44
N GLN A 409 -7.92 16.47 19.76
CA GLN A 409 -8.27 16.12 18.38
C GLN A 409 -7.13 16.57 17.44
N PRO A 410 -6.47 15.67 16.68
CA PRO A 410 -5.38 16.08 15.77
C PRO A 410 -5.89 16.83 14.55
N VAL A 411 -7.19 16.76 14.25
CA VAL A 411 -7.81 17.59 13.22
C VAL A 411 -8.31 18.87 13.88
N THR A 412 -7.44 19.87 13.88
CA THR A 412 -7.75 21.24 14.34
C THR A 412 -8.30 22.15 13.24
N ALA A 413 -8.55 21.60 12.05
CA ALA A 413 -9.13 22.37 10.95
C ALA A 413 -10.55 22.81 11.34
N ALA A 414 -10.78 24.11 11.32
CA ALA A 414 -12.11 24.67 11.51
C ALA A 414 -13.06 24.07 10.47
N GLU A 415 -14.23 23.63 10.92
CA GLU A 415 -15.30 23.22 10.02
C GLU A 415 -15.55 24.33 9.00
N ILE A 416 -15.56 23.95 7.72
CA ILE A 416 -15.81 24.89 6.64
C ILE A 416 -17.25 24.73 6.15
N SER A 417 -17.87 25.83 5.76
CA SER A 417 -19.20 25.82 5.16
C SER A 417 -19.21 25.06 3.82
N ALA A 418 -20.39 24.63 3.38
CA ALA A 418 -20.56 24.01 2.07
C ALA A 418 -20.04 24.92 0.93
N TYR A 419 -20.22 26.24 1.04
CA TYR A 419 -19.72 27.19 0.05
C TYR A 419 -18.18 27.23 0.00
N GLU A 420 -17.52 27.24 1.15
CA GLU A 420 -16.05 27.20 1.24
C GLU A 420 -15.51 25.89 0.67
N LEU A 421 -16.15 24.76 0.99
CA LEU A 421 -15.82 23.47 0.41
C LEU A 421 -15.96 23.49 -1.13
N TRP A 422 -16.99 24.13 -1.68
CA TRP A 422 -17.11 24.32 -3.13
C TRP A 422 -15.97 25.16 -3.72
N GLN A 423 -15.45 26.15 -3.00
CA GLN A 423 -14.27 26.90 -3.44
C GLN A 423 -13.02 26.02 -3.47
N VAL A 424 -12.88 25.11 -2.49
CA VAL A 424 -11.81 24.10 -2.49
C VAL A 424 -11.97 23.15 -3.69
N HIS A 425 -13.19 22.75 -4.04
CA HIS A 425 -13.46 21.93 -5.24
C HIS A 425 -13.08 22.64 -6.53
N LYS A 426 -13.41 23.92 -6.65
CA LYS A 426 -13.03 24.75 -7.80
C LYS A 426 -11.50 24.81 -7.91
N ARG A 427 -10.81 25.12 -6.82
CA ARG A 427 -9.34 25.12 -6.77
C ARG A 427 -8.74 23.78 -7.19
N LYS A 428 -9.29 22.65 -6.70
CA LYS A 428 -8.85 21.31 -7.11
C LYS A 428 -8.95 21.12 -8.62
N ARG A 429 -10.07 21.52 -9.22
CA ARG A 429 -10.29 21.42 -10.67
C ARG A 429 -9.31 22.27 -11.46
N ASP A 430 -9.11 23.52 -11.05
CA ASP A 430 -8.20 24.45 -11.72
C ASP A 430 -6.75 23.94 -11.66
N LEU A 431 -6.30 23.46 -10.49
CA LEU A 431 -4.97 22.86 -10.33
C LEU A 431 -4.79 21.59 -11.17
N ARG A 432 -5.82 20.75 -11.30
CA ARG A 432 -5.78 19.56 -12.18
C ARG A 432 -5.60 19.94 -13.65
N GLN A 433 -6.33 20.96 -14.10
CA GLN A 433 -6.23 21.47 -15.46
C GLN A 433 -4.84 22.04 -15.74
N GLU A 434 -4.33 22.90 -14.85
CA GLU A 434 -3.01 23.51 -14.98
C GLU A 434 -1.89 22.45 -15.00
N TYR A 435 -1.98 21.42 -14.15
CA TYR A 435 -0.98 20.34 -14.12
C TYR A 435 -0.99 19.50 -15.41
N LEU A 436 -2.18 19.23 -15.96
CA LEU A 436 -2.31 18.53 -17.23
C LEU A 436 -1.72 19.36 -18.38
N GLU A 437 -2.01 20.66 -18.43
CA GLU A 437 -1.44 21.57 -19.44
C GLU A 437 0.08 21.61 -19.36
N TYR A 438 0.64 21.71 -18.16
CA TYR A 438 2.08 21.65 -17.93
C TYR A 438 2.67 20.32 -18.40
N TRP A 439 2.02 19.19 -18.09
CA TRP A 439 2.45 17.88 -18.58
C TRP A 439 2.46 17.82 -20.10
N LEU A 440 1.39 18.24 -20.77
CA LEU A 440 1.29 18.21 -22.23
C LEU A 440 2.34 19.10 -22.90
N ALA A 441 2.66 20.25 -22.31
CA ALA A 441 3.67 21.18 -22.83
C ALA A 441 5.09 20.58 -22.92
N THR A 442 5.39 19.55 -22.10
CA THR A 442 6.68 18.86 -22.12
C THR A 442 6.98 18.15 -23.45
N ALA A 443 6.01 18.01 -24.35
CA ALA A 443 6.22 17.46 -25.68
C ALA A 443 7.33 18.18 -26.46
N SER A 444 7.53 19.48 -26.18
CA SER A 444 8.61 20.29 -26.72
C SER A 444 10.00 19.94 -26.19
N GLU A 445 10.08 19.27 -25.04
CA GLU A 445 11.33 18.96 -24.32
C GLU A 445 11.72 17.47 -24.43
N THR A 446 10.78 16.58 -24.71
CA THR A 446 11.04 15.12 -24.76
C THR A 446 11.84 14.69 -25.99
N GLY A 447 11.68 15.37 -27.12
CA GLY A 447 12.24 14.91 -28.39
C GLY A 447 11.59 13.62 -28.94
N THR A 448 10.52 13.12 -28.30
CA THR A 448 9.74 11.95 -28.78
C THR A 448 8.56 12.37 -29.66
N GLY A 449 8.27 13.68 -29.73
CA GLY A 449 7.06 14.21 -30.35
C GLY A 449 5.81 14.03 -29.48
N ARG A 450 5.96 13.50 -28.26
CA ARG A 450 4.90 13.28 -27.28
C ARG A 450 5.30 13.92 -25.94
N PRO A 451 4.36 14.24 -25.06
CA PRO A 451 4.67 14.61 -23.68
C PRO A 451 5.51 13.56 -22.96
N VAL A 452 6.03 13.91 -21.78
CA VAL A 452 6.63 12.93 -20.85
C VAL A 452 5.69 11.73 -20.70
N ASP A 453 6.24 10.52 -20.80
CA ASP A 453 5.45 9.30 -20.75
C ASP A 453 5.05 8.96 -19.30
N ALA A 454 5.99 9.06 -18.36
CA ALA A 454 5.72 8.90 -16.93
C ALA A 454 6.65 9.75 -16.06
N LEU A 455 6.17 10.10 -14.86
CA LEU A 455 7.00 10.68 -13.81
C LEU A 455 7.61 9.59 -12.95
N ILE A 456 8.85 9.83 -12.51
CA ILE A 456 9.50 9.10 -11.42
C ILE A 456 9.58 10.06 -10.23
N SER A 457 9.03 9.67 -9.09
CA SER A 457 8.95 10.52 -7.91
C SER A 457 9.33 9.76 -6.64
N PRO A 458 9.86 10.42 -5.60
CA PRO A 458 9.83 9.90 -4.24
C PRO A 458 8.41 9.53 -3.84
N VAL A 459 8.28 8.50 -2.97
CA VAL A 459 7.03 8.19 -2.28
C VAL A 459 6.90 9.00 -1.00
N ALA A 460 8.02 9.27 -0.34
CA ALA A 460 8.17 10.17 0.79
C ALA A 460 9.55 10.83 0.72
N ALA A 461 9.77 11.88 1.52
CA ALA A 461 11.09 12.50 1.66
C ALA A 461 12.12 11.59 2.36
N TYR A 462 11.68 10.44 2.89
CA TYR A 462 12.47 9.52 3.69
C TYR A 462 12.09 8.08 3.37
N THR A 463 12.94 7.13 3.78
CA THR A 463 12.53 5.73 3.94
C THR A 463 11.68 5.59 5.21
N ALA A 464 11.30 4.37 5.60
CA ALA A 464 10.61 4.14 6.87
C ALA A 464 11.30 4.87 8.03
N THR A 465 10.56 5.70 8.78
CA THR A 465 11.08 6.49 9.90
C THR A 465 10.90 5.75 11.22
N PRO A 466 11.61 6.15 12.29
CA PRO A 466 11.23 5.79 13.64
C PRO A 466 9.75 6.12 13.91
N HIS A 467 9.13 5.36 14.83
CA HIS A 467 7.73 5.55 15.18
C HIS A 467 7.43 6.96 15.66
N GLY A 468 6.33 7.54 15.18
CA GLY A 468 5.91 8.89 15.52
C GLY A 468 6.65 9.99 14.77
N LYS A 469 7.47 9.64 13.78
CA LYS A 469 8.24 10.59 12.95
C LYS A 469 7.76 10.69 11.51
N ASN A 470 6.77 9.89 11.11
CA ASN A 470 6.17 10.00 9.78
C ASN A 470 5.08 11.07 9.78
N HIS A 471 5.50 12.33 9.62
CA HIS A 471 4.62 13.49 9.75
C HIS A 471 3.97 13.95 8.44
N SER A 472 4.24 13.30 7.30
CA SER A 472 3.77 13.81 6.00
C SER A 472 3.51 12.73 4.96
N ALA A 473 2.44 12.93 4.19
CA ALA A 473 2.12 12.16 2.99
C ALA A 473 2.17 13.03 1.70
N HIS A 474 2.88 14.16 1.72
CA HIS A 474 2.86 15.17 0.64
C HIS A 474 3.22 14.60 -0.74
N TYR A 475 4.27 13.80 -0.83
CA TYR A 475 4.74 13.20 -2.10
C TYR A 475 3.71 12.25 -2.74
N THR A 476 2.83 11.65 -1.95
CA THR A 476 1.77 10.78 -2.46
C THR A 476 0.46 11.54 -2.67
N MET A 477 0.11 12.45 -1.77
CA MET A 477 -1.13 13.26 -1.78
C MET A 477 -1.28 14.14 -3.02
N ILE A 478 -0.17 14.61 -3.60
CA ILE A 478 -0.17 15.32 -4.88
C ILE A 478 -0.95 14.51 -5.91
N PHE A 479 -0.60 13.23 -6.06
CA PHE A 479 -1.18 12.37 -7.08
C PHE A 479 -2.60 11.91 -6.74
N ASN A 480 -2.98 11.83 -5.45
CA ASN A 480 -4.39 11.65 -5.07
C ASN A 480 -5.23 12.83 -5.55
N THR A 481 -4.77 14.05 -5.26
CA THR A 481 -5.50 15.29 -5.60
C THR A 481 -5.64 15.46 -7.11
N LEU A 482 -4.61 15.06 -7.87
CA LEU A 482 -4.61 15.06 -9.33
C LEU A 482 -5.39 13.89 -9.96
N ASP A 483 -5.63 12.85 -9.16
CA ASP A 483 -6.16 11.55 -9.56
C ASP A 483 -5.30 10.81 -10.60
N TYR A 484 -3.99 10.75 -10.33
CA TYR A 484 -3.01 10.08 -11.19
C TYR A 484 -2.63 8.68 -10.67
N PRO A 485 -2.78 7.61 -11.49
CA PRO A 485 -2.37 6.27 -11.09
C PRO A 485 -0.86 6.21 -10.84
N ALA A 486 -0.46 5.46 -9.83
CA ALA A 486 0.92 5.43 -9.36
C ALA A 486 1.33 4.05 -8.83
N LEU A 487 2.47 3.53 -9.31
CA LEU A 487 3.03 2.23 -8.92
C LEU A 487 4.35 2.40 -8.19
N VAL A 488 4.48 1.81 -7.00
CA VAL A 488 5.71 1.79 -6.20
C VAL A 488 6.64 0.65 -6.62
N ILE A 489 7.91 0.96 -6.79
CA ILE A 489 8.98 0.00 -7.15
C ILE A 489 10.10 0.06 -6.11
N PRO A 490 10.48 -1.07 -5.49
CA PRO A 490 11.67 -1.17 -4.64
C PRO A 490 12.98 -1.09 -5.42
N VAL A 491 13.87 -0.17 -5.01
CA VAL A 491 15.13 0.16 -5.73
C VAL A 491 16.39 -0.34 -5.02
N SER A 492 16.46 -0.25 -3.70
CA SER A 492 17.64 -0.63 -2.91
C SER A 492 17.24 -0.71 -1.43
N LYS A 493 18.22 -0.82 -0.53
CA LYS A 493 18.11 -0.49 0.89
C LYS A 493 19.08 0.63 1.25
N VAL A 494 18.85 1.29 2.39
CA VAL A 494 19.76 2.27 2.99
C VAL A 494 21.13 1.62 3.21
N ASP A 495 22.16 2.33 2.77
CA ASP A 495 23.57 1.97 2.94
C ASP A 495 24.23 3.10 3.71
N GLN A 496 24.67 2.81 4.94
CA GLN A 496 25.21 3.84 5.83
C GLN A 496 26.46 4.51 5.28
N VAL A 497 27.24 3.85 4.42
CA VAL A 497 28.46 4.42 3.83
C VAL A 497 28.11 5.36 2.68
N LEU A 498 27.15 4.96 1.83
CA LEU A 498 26.76 5.75 0.66
C LEU A 498 25.78 6.88 0.99
N ASP A 499 24.95 6.68 2.01
CA ASP A 499 23.84 7.55 2.40
C ASP A 499 24.21 8.45 3.58
N GLN A 500 25.42 8.98 3.60
CA GLN A 500 25.84 9.91 4.66
C GLN A 500 24.99 11.19 4.64
N LYS A 501 24.71 11.73 5.83
CA LYS A 501 24.04 13.03 5.98
C LYS A 501 24.83 14.09 5.22
N LYS A 502 24.14 14.82 4.35
CA LYS A 502 24.77 15.88 3.55
C LYS A 502 25.02 17.11 4.43
N PRO A 503 25.97 17.99 4.06
CA PRO A 503 26.11 19.29 4.70
C PRO A 503 24.79 20.07 4.67
N VAL A 504 24.58 20.95 5.67
CA VAL A 504 23.41 21.82 5.76
C VAL A 504 23.25 22.63 4.47
N HIS A 505 22.01 22.73 3.99
CA HIS A 505 21.60 23.51 2.83
C HIS A 505 20.64 24.64 3.21
N GLU A 506 20.33 25.52 2.26
CA GLU A 506 19.23 26.48 2.41
C GLU A 506 17.90 25.72 2.38
N PHE A 507 17.19 25.69 3.51
CA PHE A 507 15.97 24.93 3.65
C PHE A 507 14.81 25.56 2.86
N LEU A 508 14.06 24.71 2.15
CA LEU A 508 12.90 25.14 1.36
C LEU A 508 11.69 25.53 2.23
N SER A 509 11.59 24.94 3.43
CA SER A 509 10.54 25.24 4.41
C SER A 509 10.97 24.82 5.83
N LYS A 510 10.11 25.03 6.83
CA LYS A 510 10.34 24.52 8.18
C LYS A 510 10.30 23.00 8.24
N GLU A 511 9.42 22.38 7.45
CA GLU A 511 9.32 20.94 7.28
C GLU A 511 10.58 20.36 6.64
N ASP A 512 11.23 21.09 5.71
CA ASP A 512 12.52 20.69 5.14
C ASP A 512 13.63 20.66 6.18
N GLN A 513 13.70 21.69 7.03
CA GLN A 513 14.63 21.71 8.15
C GLN A 513 14.40 20.53 9.10
N ALA A 514 13.16 20.30 9.53
CA ALA A 514 12.82 19.18 10.41
C ALA A 514 13.14 17.83 9.75
N ASN A 515 12.90 17.71 8.44
CA ASN A 515 13.26 16.53 7.67
C ASN A 515 14.77 16.30 7.64
N TYR A 516 15.57 17.34 7.38
CA TYR A 516 17.03 17.26 7.42
C TYR A 516 17.56 16.84 8.80
N GLU A 517 16.99 17.43 9.86
CA GLU A 517 17.38 17.14 11.25
C GLU A 517 17.06 15.69 11.64
N LEU A 518 15.95 15.14 11.17
CA LEU A 518 15.53 13.75 11.41
C LEU A 518 16.53 12.71 10.89
N TYR A 519 17.29 13.01 9.82
CA TYR A 519 18.10 12.00 9.16
C TYR A 519 19.39 11.69 9.92
N GLU A 520 19.50 10.48 10.42
CA GLU A 520 20.74 9.90 10.95
C GLU A 520 20.93 8.49 10.34
N PRO A 521 21.98 8.23 9.52
CA PRO A 521 22.10 6.98 8.76
C PRO A 521 21.95 5.71 9.60
N GLY A 522 22.42 5.75 10.85
CA GLY A 522 22.29 4.66 11.82
C GLY A 522 20.84 4.25 12.09
N SER A 523 19.96 5.23 12.26
CA SER A 523 18.55 5.01 12.63
C SER A 523 17.73 4.42 11.49
N PHE A 524 18.15 4.60 10.24
CA PHE A 524 17.44 4.14 9.04
C PHE A 524 18.04 2.87 8.44
N LYS A 525 18.91 2.18 9.18
CA LYS A 525 19.59 0.97 8.72
C LYS A 525 18.61 -0.06 8.15
N ASP A 526 19.01 -0.67 7.03
CA ASP A 526 18.28 -1.73 6.30
C ASP A 526 16.93 -1.32 5.71
N ALA A 527 16.47 -0.08 5.94
CA ALA A 527 15.20 0.40 5.43
C ALA A 527 15.18 0.33 3.89
N PRO A 528 14.12 -0.23 3.29
CA PRO A 528 13.94 -0.22 1.84
C PRO A 528 13.90 1.19 1.27
N ILE A 529 14.52 1.35 0.10
CA ILE A 529 14.46 2.54 -0.75
C ILE A 529 13.56 2.20 -1.91
N SER A 530 12.53 3.01 -2.11
CA SER A 530 11.52 2.81 -3.16
C SER A 530 11.19 4.14 -3.84
N ILE A 531 10.73 4.06 -5.08
CA ILE A 531 10.25 5.18 -5.90
C ILE A 531 8.83 4.88 -6.38
N GLN A 532 8.11 5.87 -6.90
CA GLN A 532 6.86 5.66 -7.62
C GLN A 532 6.96 6.11 -9.08
N VAL A 533 6.34 5.32 -9.96
CA VAL A 533 6.09 5.62 -11.37
C VAL A 533 4.66 6.12 -11.48
N VAL A 534 4.47 7.30 -12.05
CA VAL A 534 3.16 7.98 -12.12
C VAL A 534 2.81 8.30 -13.57
N GLY A 535 1.59 8.00 -13.97
CA GLY A 535 1.02 8.37 -15.27
C GLY A 535 -0.24 9.21 -15.12
N ARG A 536 -0.94 9.47 -16.23
CA ARG A 536 -2.12 10.35 -16.21
C ARG A 536 -3.38 9.58 -15.82
N THR A 537 -4.40 10.31 -15.39
CA THR A 537 -5.71 9.74 -15.02
C THR A 537 -6.21 8.79 -16.11
N HIS A 538 -6.60 7.58 -15.69
CA HIS A 538 -7.09 6.46 -16.51
C HIS A 538 -6.09 5.77 -17.44
N GLU A 539 -4.79 6.10 -17.32
CA GLU A 539 -3.68 5.38 -17.97
C GLU A 539 -3.14 4.24 -17.09
N ASP A 540 -4.01 3.57 -16.32
CA ASP A 540 -3.63 2.55 -15.34
C ASP A 540 -2.82 1.41 -15.97
N GLU A 541 -3.24 0.94 -17.15
CA GLU A 541 -2.59 -0.14 -17.87
C GLU A 541 -1.22 0.29 -18.42
N ALA A 542 -1.11 1.52 -18.93
CA ALA A 542 0.15 2.08 -19.38
C ALA A 542 1.13 2.30 -18.21
N VAL A 543 0.65 2.75 -17.04
CA VAL A 543 1.50 2.90 -15.85
C VAL A 543 2.07 1.57 -15.39
N ILE A 544 1.27 0.50 -15.40
CA ILE A 544 1.77 -0.84 -15.09
C ILE A 544 2.87 -1.26 -16.08
N ALA A 545 2.64 -1.08 -17.38
CA ALA A 545 3.63 -1.43 -18.42
C ALA A 545 4.92 -0.59 -18.32
N MET A 546 4.81 0.73 -18.09
CA MET A 546 5.96 1.60 -17.90
C MET A 546 6.73 1.26 -16.61
N ALA A 547 6.03 0.87 -15.56
CA ALA A 547 6.65 0.40 -14.33
C ALA A 547 7.38 -0.94 -14.52
N GLU A 548 6.87 -1.86 -15.35
CA GLU A 548 7.57 -3.08 -15.73
C GLU A 548 8.88 -2.78 -16.47
N ILE A 549 8.90 -1.76 -17.33
CA ILE A 549 10.11 -1.28 -18.00
C ILE A 549 11.12 -0.72 -16.99
N VAL A 550 10.67 0.11 -16.05
CA VAL A 550 11.53 0.68 -14.98
C VAL A 550 12.11 -0.45 -14.11
N ASP A 551 11.28 -1.39 -13.65
CA ASP A 551 11.69 -2.53 -12.84
C ASP A 551 12.71 -3.44 -13.58
N ALA A 552 12.47 -3.72 -14.86
CA ALA A 552 13.40 -4.48 -15.70
C ALA A 552 14.76 -3.76 -15.85
N ALA A 553 14.75 -2.43 -16.09
CA ALA A 553 15.98 -1.65 -16.19
C ALA A 553 16.79 -1.67 -14.88
N LEU A 554 16.11 -1.51 -13.74
CA LEU A 554 16.73 -1.59 -12.41
C LEU A 554 17.37 -2.97 -12.16
N LYS A 555 16.66 -4.05 -12.49
CA LYS A 555 17.18 -5.43 -12.37
C LYS A 555 18.39 -5.68 -13.26
N ALA A 556 18.34 -5.22 -14.52
CA ALA A 556 19.45 -5.33 -15.46
C ALA A 556 20.71 -4.63 -14.93
N GLN A 557 20.58 -3.41 -14.40
CA GLN A 557 21.71 -2.67 -13.83
C GLN A 557 22.34 -3.39 -12.63
N ARG A 558 21.53 -3.99 -11.73
CA ARG A 558 22.04 -4.78 -10.60
C ARG A 558 22.80 -6.02 -11.07
N SER A 559 22.34 -6.68 -12.14
CA SER A 559 23.01 -7.87 -12.70
C SER A 559 24.34 -7.52 -13.39
N GLY A 560 24.43 -6.40 -14.10
CA GLY A 560 25.66 -5.93 -14.73
C GLY A 560 26.77 -5.60 -13.73
N LEU A 561 26.42 -5.15 -12.51
CA LEU A 561 27.37 -4.93 -11.41
C LEU A 561 27.95 -6.24 -10.84
N LYS A 562 27.20 -7.35 -10.89
CA LYS A 562 27.68 -8.67 -10.42
C LYS A 562 28.67 -9.34 -11.38
N HIS A 563 28.72 -8.91 -12.65
CA HIS A 563 29.65 -9.43 -13.66
C HIS A 563 30.89 -8.54 -13.87
N ALA A 564 30.96 -7.39 -13.20
CA ALA A 564 32.07 -6.44 -13.26
C ALA A 564 32.96 -6.44 -12.00
N LEU A 565 32.61 -7.27 -11.01
CA LEU A 565 33.40 -7.64 -9.82
C LEU A 565 33.81 -9.11 -9.98
#